data_AF-A6JHJ3-F1
#
_entry.id   AF-A6JHJ3-F1
#
_cell.length_a   1.000
_cell.length_b   1.000
_cell.length_c   1.000
_cell.angle_alpha   90.00
_cell.angle_beta   90.00
_cell.angle_gamma   90.00
#
_symmetry.space_group_name_H-M   'P 1'
#
loop_
_entity.id
_entity.type
_entity.pdbx_description
1 polymer ?
#
loop_
_entity_poly.entity_id
_entity_poly.type
_entity_poly.pdbx_seq_one_letter_code
_entity_poly.pdbx_strand_id
1 'polypeptide(L)'
;MLCLTEGAKDECNVVEVVARDHDNQEIAVPVANLRLSCQPMLSVDDFQLQPPVTFRLKSGSGPVRITGRHQIVCINNDLSEESPDESEDEIKLCGILPAKKHRGRP
;
A
#
# COMPACT_ATOMS: atom_id res chain seq x y z
N MET A 1 9.30 -0.14 4.84
CA MET A 1 10.53 -0.97 4.94
C MET A 1 10.39 -2.20 4.06
N LEU A 2 11.46 -2.57 3.36
CA LEU A 2 11.57 -3.81 2.59
C LEU A 2 12.75 -4.63 3.15
N CYS A 3 12.58 -5.93 3.34
CA CYS A 3 13.66 -6.80 3.81
C CYS A 3 13.57 -8.22 3.27
N LEU A 4 14.72 -8.85 3.07
CA LEU A 4 14.80 -10.29 2.83
C LEU A 4 14.51 -11.04 4.13
N THR A 5 13.79 -12.14 4.03
CA THR A 5 13.42 -12.99 5.19
C THR A 5 14.02 -14.38 5.07
N GLU A 6 13.77 -15.22 6.08
CA GLU A 6 14.19 -16.62 6.08
C GLU A 6 13.77 -17.33 4.77
N GLY A 7 14.70 -18.11 4.22
CA GLY A 7 14.53 -18.80 2.93
C GLY A 7 15.03 -18.01 1.71
N ALA A 8 15.41 -16.73 1.86
CA ALA A 8 15.97 -15.96 0.76
C ALA A 8 17.39 -16.43 0.40
N LYS A 9 17.71 -16.42 -0.89
CA LYS A 9 19.06 -16.71 -1.39
C LYS A 9 19.93 -15.45 -1.39
N ASP A 10 21.25 -15.63 -1.36
CA ASP A 10 22.20 -14.53 -1.54
C ASP A 10 22.31 -14.12 -3.02
N GLU A 11 21.30 -13.42 -3.50
CA GLU A 11 21.22 -12.88 -4.86
C GLU A 11 20.54 -11.51 -4.87
N CYS A 12 20.57 -10.83 -6.02
CA CYS A 12 19.93 -9.53 -6.19
C CYS A 12 18.41 -9.67 -6.36
N ASN A 13 17.67 -9.30 -5.32
CA ASN A 13 16.23 -9.27 -5.29
C ASN A 13 15.74 -7.84 -5.58
N VAL A 14 15.21 -7.62 -6.79
CA VAL A 14 14.74 -6.30 -7.23
C VAL A 14 13.24 -6.23 -7.08
N VAL A 15 12.75 -5.31 -6.25
CA VAL A 15 11.32 -5.01 -6.11
C VAL A 15 10.99 -3.77 -6.93
N GLU A 16 9.95 -3.86 -7.74
CA GLU A 16 9.38 -2.73 -8.46
C GLU A 16 7.93 -2.48 -8.07
N VAL A 17 7.52 -1.23 -8.22
CA VAL A 17 6.14 -0.78 -8.03
C VAL A 17 5.55 -0.49 -9.40
N VAL A 18 4.42 -1.11 -9.70
CA VAL A 18 3.59 -0.81 -10.85
C VAL A 18 2.44 0.07 -10.39
N ALA A 19 2.37 1.29 -10.92
CA ALA A 19 1.38 2.31 -10.55
C ALA A 19 1.11 3.25 -11.73
N ARG A 20 0.22 4.22 -11.55
CA ARG A 20 -0.05 5.26 -12.54
C ARG A 20 0.81 6.49 -12.29
N ASP A 21 1.36 7.05 -13.37
CA ASP A 21 2.06 8.33 -13.32
C ASP A 21 1.10 9.52 -13.43
N HIS A 22 1.66 10.73 -13.54
CA HIS A 22 0.90 11.98 -13.70
C HIS A 22 0.06 12.06 -14.99
N ASP A 23 0.46 11.35 -16.05
CA ASP A 23 -0.25 11.24 -17.32
C ASP A 23 -1.25 10.07 -17.31
N ASN A 24 -1.49 9.47 -16.13
CA ASN A 24 -2.35 8.31 -15.91
C ASN A 24 -1.92 7.07 -16.73
N GLN A 25 -0.63 6.97 -17.07
CA GLN A 25 -0.03 5.81 -17.73
C GLN A 25 0.49 4.82 -16.69
N GLU A 26 0.34 3.53 -16.97
CA GLU A 26 0.92 2.48 -16.12
C GLU A 26 2.44 2.44 -16.31
N ILE A 27 3.17 2.63 -15.22
CA ILE A 27 4.63 2.60 -15.18
C ILE A 27 5.12 1.60 -14.13
N ALA A 28 6.28 0.99 -14.39
CA ALA A 28 6.96 0.09 -13.45
C ALA A 28 8.29 0.70 -13.01
N VAL A 29 8.43 1.01 -11.72
CA VAL A 29 9.60 1.68 -11.15
C VAL A 29 10.30 0.78 -10.14
N PRO A 30 11.60 0.45 -10.30
CA PRO A 30 12.35 -0.28 -9.29
C PRO A 30 12.54 0.58 -8.04
N VAL A 31 12.12 0.06 -6.88
CA VAL A 31 12.15 0.80 -5.59
C VAL A 31 13.14 0.21 -4.59
N ALA A 32 13.58 -1.04 -4.78
CA ALA A 32 14.57 -1.67 -3.94
C ALA A 32 15.40 -2.69 -4.71
N ASN A 33 16.69 -2.78 -4.35
CA ASN A 33 17.57 -3.88 -4.72
C ASN A 33 18.18 -4.43 -3.43
N LEU A 34 17.81 -5.65 -3.06
CA LEU A 34 18.18 -6.28 -1.80
C LEU A 34 19.06 -7.51 -2.05
N ARG A 35 20.05 -7.72 -1.20
CA ARG A 35 20.92 -8.91 -1.21
C ARG A 35 21.42 -9.21 0.20
N LEU A 36 21.39 -10.47 0.63
CA LEU A 36 21.75 -10.85 2.00
C LEU A 36 23.15 -10.40 2.41
N SER A 37 24.13 -10.57 1.52
CA SER A 37 25.54 -10.22 1.78
C SER A 37 25.89 -8.73 1.64
N CYS A 38 24.97 -7.88 1.16
CA CYS A 38 25.28 -6.46 0.90
C CYS A 38 24.26 -5.51 1.54
N GLN A 39 22.98 -5.70 1.20
CA GLN A 39 21.88 -4.83 1.63
C GLN A 39 20.63 -5.69 1.86
N PRO A 40 20.51 -6.35 3.03
CA PRO A 40 19.39 -7.25 3.32
C PRO A 40 18.07 -6.52 3.59
N MET A 41 18.14 -5.22 3.93
CA MET A 41 17.01 -4.39 4.30
C MET A 41 17.17 -2.98 3.73
N LEU A 42 16.05 -2.34 3.41
CA LEU A 42 15.95 -0.95 3.01
C LEU A 42 14.74 -0.31 3.70
N SER A 43 14.96 0.76 4.46
CA SER A 43 13.85 1.66 4.83
C SER A 43 13.65 2.67 3.72
N VAL A 44 12.39 2.95 3.41
CA VAL A 44 12.01 4.03 2.51
C VAL A 44 11.02 4.87 3.30
N ASP A 45 11.49 6.02 3.77
CA ASP A 45 10.70 6.93 4.60
C ASP A 45 9.89 7.87 3.68
N ASP A 46 8.68 8.24 4.10
CA ASP A 46 7.75 9.10 3.36
C ASP A 46 7.45 8.68 1.91
N PHE A 47 7.57 7.37 1.61
CA PHE A 47 7.24 6.81 0.30
C PHE A 47 5.73 6.55 0.16
N GLN A 48 4.99 7.58 -0.23
CA GLN A 48 3.55 7.52 -0.41
C GLN A 48 3.19 7.10 -1.84
N LEU A 49 2.19 6.22 -1.95
CA LEU A 49 1.69 5.71 -3.22
C LEU A 49 0.18 5.88 -3.27
N GLN A 50 -0.34 6.37 -4.40
CA GLN A 50 -1.77 6.47 -4.65
C GLN A 50 -2.29 5.15 -5.23
N PRO A 51 -3.27 4.48 -4.58
CA PRO A 51 -3.90 3.29 -5.14
C PRO A 51 -4.59 3.58 -6.50
N PRO A 52 -4.64 2.62 -7.43
CA PRO A 52 -4.15 1.24 -7.31
C PRO A 52 -2.62 1.13 -7.51
N VAL A 53 -1.98 0.28 -6.70
CA VAL A 53 -0.56 -0.06 -6.84
C VAL A 53 -0.33 -1.56 -6.73
N THR A 54 0.66 -2.06 -7.47
CA THR A 54 1.11 -3.45 -7.40
C THR A 54 2.60 -3.49 -7.07
N PHE A 55 2.97 -4.27 -6.05
CA PHE A 55 4.38 -4.59 -5.79
C PHE A 55 4.75 -5.87 -6.52
N ARG A 56 5.84 -5.86 -7.28
CA ARG A 56 6.32 -7.00 -8.06
C ARG A 56 7.78 -7.28 -7.76
N LEU A 57 8.11 -8.55 -7.53
CA LEU A 57 9.49 -9.01 -7.54
C LEU A 57 9.93 -9.17 -9.00
N LYS A 58 10.76 -8.23 -9.48
CA LYS A 58 11.25 -8.21 -10.87
C LYS A 58 12.35 -9.25 -11.09
N SER A 59 13.21 -9.45 -10.09
CA SER A 59 14.29 -10.43 -10.11
C SER A 59 14.57 -10.96 -8.71
N GLY A 60 15.23 -12.12 -8.65
CA GLY A 60 15.47 -12.85 -7.41
C GLY A 60 14.31 -13.77 -7.03
N SER A 61 14.57 -14.71 -6.14
CA SER A 61 13.64 -15.73 -5.68
C SER A 61 12.78 -15.26 -4.50
N GLY A 62 13.19 -14.17 -3.83
CA GLY A 62 12.65 -13.80 -2.52
C GLY A 62 12.85 -14.93 -1.50
N PRO A 63 12.05 -14.95 -0.42
CA PRO A 63 10.95 -14.03 -0.10
C PRO A 63 11.42 -12.62 0.31
N VAL A 64 10.69 -11.60 -0.14
CA VAL A 64 10.84 -10.20 0.29
C VAL A 64 9.59 -9.78 1.06
N ARG A 65 9.78 -9.26 2.27
CA ARG A 65 8.70 -8.69 3.09
C ARG A 65 8.65 -7.17 2.92
N ILE A 66 7.45 -6.64 2.71
CA ILE A 66 7.18 -5.20 2.63
C ILE A 66 6.30 -4.82 3.82
N THR A 67 6.66 -3.76 4.52
CA THR A 67 5.88 -3.17 5.60
C THR A 67 5.70 -1.68 5.37
N GLY A 68 4.53 -1.16 5.72
CA GLY A 68 4.17 0.25 5.53
C GLY A 68 2.87 0.58 6.26
N ARG A 69 2.35 1.78 6.04
CA ARG A 69 1.07 2.24 6.58
C ARG A 69 0.07 2.38 5.45
N HIS A 70 -1.16 1.90 5.66
CA HIS A 70 -2.28 2.22 4.78
C HIS A 70 -3.07 3.36 5.41
N GLN A 71 -2.92 4.57 4.85
CA GLN A 71 -3.55 5.78 5.38
C GLN A 71 -4.87 6.02 4.66
N ILE A 72 -5.96 6.08 5.43
CA ILE A 72 -7.29 6.46 4.95
C ILE A 72 -7.57 7.85 5.48
N VAL A 73 -7.83 8.80 4.58
CA VAL A 73 -8.21 10.17 4.93
C VAL A 73 -9.64 10.39 4.49
N CYS A 74 -10.54 10.66 5.44
CA CYS A 74 -11.88 11.11 5.15
C CYS A 74 -11.83 12.62 4.90
N ILE A 75 -12.03 13.04 3.66
CA ILE A 75 -12.27 14.45 3.37
C ILE A 75 -13.76 14.65 3.63
N ASN A 76 -14.10 15.31 4.74
CA ASN A 76 -15.46 15.79 4.98
C ASN A 76 -15.77 16.79 3.86
N ASN A 77 -16.42 16.30 2.80
CA ASN A 77 -16.97 17.16 1.76
C ASN A 77 -18.33 17.70 2.24
N ASP A 78 -18.34 18.31 3.44
CA ASP A 78 -19.45 19.14 3.90
C ASP A 78 -19.38 20.48 3.21
N LEU A 79 -19.79 20.47 1.93
CA LEU A 79 -20.30 21.65 1.26
C LEU A 79 -21.84 21.62 1.39
N SER A 80 -22.34 21.90 2.59
CA SER A 80 -23.60 22.63 2.78
C SER A 80 -23.77 23.11 4.24
N GLU A 81 -23.31 24.35 4.44
CA GLU A 81 -23.94 25.43 5.21
C GLU A 81 -24.00 25.38 6.76
N GLU A 82 -23.30 26.35 7.34
CA GLU A 82 -23.50 27.03 8.63
C GLU A 82 -24.04 26.23 9.83
N SER A 83 -23.13 25.88 10.75
CA SER A 83 -23.33 26.14 12.18
C SER A 83 -21.98 26.12 12.92
N PRO A 84 -21.63 27.15 13.70
CA PRO A 84 -20.51 27.06 14.63
C PRO A 84 -21.02 26.44 15.92
N ASP A 85 -20.74 25.17 16.16
CA ASP A 85 -20.73 24.69 17.55
C ASP A 85 -19.78 23.50 17.71
N GLU A 86 -18.91 23.64 18.71
CA GLU A 86 -17.91 22.68 19.13
C GLU A 86 -18.57 21.38 19.60
N SER A 87 -18.27 20.26 18.93
CA SER A 87 -18.39 18.95 19.55
C SER A 87 -17.30 18.01 19.05
N GLU A 88 -16.66 17.34 20.01
CA GLU A 88 -15.62 16.33 19.83
C GLU A 88 -16.17 15.14 19.02
N ASP A 89 -16.08 15.19 17.70
CA ASP A 89 -16.65 14.15 16.84
C ASP A 89 -15.75 12.92 16.75
N GLU A 90 -16.14 11.87 17.48
CA GLU A 90 -15.74 10.49 17.23
C GLU A 90 -15.85 10.19 15.72
N ILE A 91 -14.72 9.90 15.10
CA ILE A 91 -14.62 9.51 13.69
C ILE A 91 -15.47 8.25 13.48
N LYS A 92 -16.70 8.43 12.97
CA LYS A 92 -17.63 7.35 12.65
C LYS A 92 -17.14 6.66 11.38
N LEU A 93 -16.19 5.73 11.52
CA LEU A 93 -15.78 4.82 10.45
C LEU A 93 -17.03 4.07 9.97
N CYS A 94 -17.53 4.36 8.77
CA CYS A 94 -18.51 3.50 8.12
C CYS A 94 -17.86 2.14 7.90
N GLY A 95 -18.18 1.17 8.77
CA GLY A 95 -17.64 -0.17 8.71
C GLY A 95 -17.89 -0.80 7.34
N ILE A 96 -16.85 -1.40 6.77
CA ILE A 96 -16.97 -2.17 5.53
C ILE A 96 -17.93 -3.33 5.78
N LEU A 97 -19.16 -3.23 5.26
CA LEU A 97 -20.14 -4.28 5.41
C LEU A 97 -19.79 -5.44 4.46
N PRO A 98 -19.75 -6.70 4.95
CA PRO A 98 -19.50 -7.84 4.10
C PRO A 98 -20.56 -7.97 3.01
N ALA A 99 -20.15 -8.42 1.83
CA ALA A 99 -21.04 -8.62 0.70
C ALA A 99 -22.18 -9.57 1.07
N LYS A 100 -23.43 -9.19 0.73
CA LYS A 100 -24.61 -10.01 0.98
C LYS A 100 -24.52 -11.31 0.18
N LYS A 101 -24.37 -12.43 0.88
CA LYS A 101 -24.42 -13.76 0.26
C LYS A 101 -25.83 -14.03 -0.25
N HIS A 102 -26.01 -14.09 -1.57
CA HIS A 102 -27.22 -14.63 -2.17
C HIS A 102 -27.34 -16.11 -1.75
N ARG A 103 -28.31 -16.43 -0.90
CA ARG A 103 -28.74 -17.82 -0.73
C ARG A 103 -29.60 -18.19 -1.94
N GLY A 104 -29.13 -19.13 -2.75
CA GLY A 104 -29.93 -19.70 -3.85
C GLY A 104 -31.27 -20.18 -3.30
N ARG A 105 -32.35 -19.95 -4.07
CA ARG A 105 -33.69 -20.47 -3.74
C ARG A 105 -33.69 -22.01 -3.87
N PRO A 106 -34.48 -22.70 -3.04
CA PRO A 106 -34.56 -24.17 -3.02
C PRO A 106 -35.16 -24.75 -4.31
#